data_AF-A0A6I4TUV2-F1
#
_entry.id   AF-A0A6I4TUV2-F1
#
_cell.length_a   1.000
_cell.length_b   1.000
_cell.length_c   1.000
_cell.angle_alpha   90.00
_cell.angle_beta   90.00
_cell.angle_gamma   90.00
#
_symmetry.space_group_name_H-M   'P 1'
#
loop_
_entity.id
_entity.type
_entity.pdbx_description
1 polymer ?
#
loop_
_entity_poly.entity_id
_entity_poly.type
_entity_poly.pdbx_seq_one_letter_code
_entity_poly.pdbx_strand_id
1 'polypeptide(L)'
;MSSTDAVQQNFADRLSNVLRRYEHEGHGTKASLAAKIDEEARDLTRWANGTTMPGHTLVMLLGELPRHLADELIRPCGLKLISRDAPADANVLSAAAAAADFASDVASRLADGEYCHRDQEATRQKAQRTITELAKLGDAL
;
A
#
# COMPACT_ATOMS: atom_id res chain seq x y z
N MET A 1 16.32 -26.72 -4.36
CA MET A 1 15.10 -25.91 -4.21
C MET A 1 15.43 -24.51 -4.70
N SER A 2 14.65 -23.98 -5.65
CA SER A 2 14.89 -22.62 -6.17
C SER A 2 14.40 -21.57 -5.14
N SER A 3 14.92 -20.34 -5.18
CA SER A 3 14.43 -19.28 -4.27
C SER A 3 12.95 -18.98 -4.49
N THR A 4 12.44 -19.16 -5.71
CA THR A 4 11.02 -19.02 -6.08
C THR A 4 10.14 -20.03 -5.34
N ASP A 5 10.59 -21.29 -5.23
CA ASP A 5 9.86 -22.35 -4.51
C ASP A 5 9.75 -22.02 -3.01
N ALA A 6 10.82 -21.46 -2.43
CA ALA A 6 10.83 -21.04 -1.03
C ALA A 6 9.88 -19.86 -0.77
N VAL A 7 9.83 -18.87 -1.67
CA VAL A 7 8.90 -17.73 -1.57
C VAL A 7 7.45 -18.20 -1.67
N GLN A 8 7.17 -19.10 -2.60
CA GLN A 8 5.85 -19.68 -2.79
C GLN A 8 5.40 -20.51 -1.59
N GLN A 9 6.28 -21.35 -1.04
CA GLN A 9 5.98 -22.12 0.16
C GLN A 9 5.72 -21.22 1.37
N ASN A 10 6.53 -20.19 1.56
CA ASN A 10 6.34 -19.21 2.63
C ASN A 10 4.99 -18.48 2.52
N PHE A 11 4.53 -18.17 1.30
CA PHE A 11 3.21 -17.60 1.07
C PHE A 11 2.09 -18.59 1.42
N ALA A 12 2.23 -19.85 0.99
CA ALA A 12 1.27 -20.90 1.28
C ALA A 12 1.11 -21.16 2.79
N ASP A 13 2.23 -21.20 3.53
CA ASP A 13 2.22 -21.37 4.98
C ASP A 13 1.49 -20.23 5.69
N ARG A 14 1.70 -18.99 5.24
CA ARG A 14 0.98 -17.81 5.77
C ARG A 14 -0.51 -17.87 5.44
N LEU A 15 -0.86 -18.21 4.19
CA LEU A 15 -2.25 -18.35 3.78
C LEU A 15 -2.96 -19.40 4.63
N SER A 16 -2.31 -20.54 4.87
CA SER A 16 -2.81 -21.59 5.76
C SER A 16 -3.09 -21.06 7.18
N ASN A 17 -2.15 -20.29 7.74
CA ASN A 17 -2.33 -19.68 9.06
C ASN A 17 -3.48 -18.66 9.08
N VAL A 18 -3.57 -17.80 8.07
CA VAL A 18 -4.62 -16.79 7.92
C VAL A 18 -6.00 -17.44 7.83
N LEU A 19 -6.15 -18.50 7.03
CA LEU A 19 -7.42 -19.23 6.91
C LEU A 19 -7.82 -19.87 8.25
N ARG A 20 -6.88 -20.47 8.98
CA ARG A 20 -7.14 -21.04 10.30
C ARG A 20 -7.58 -19.96 11.31
N ARG A 21 -6.91 -18.80 11.30
CA ARG A 21 -7.27 -17.68 12.17
C ARG A 21 -8.61 -17.09 11.82
N TYR A 22 -8.94 -16.97 10.53
CA TYR A 22 -10.23 -16.49 10.06
C TYR A 22 -11.39 -17.28 10.66
N GLU A 23 -11.29 -18.62 10.62
CA GLU A 23 -12.29 -19.51 11.21
C GLU A 23 -12.29 -19.45 12.74
N HIS A 24 -11.10 -19.46 13.36
CA HIS A 24 -10.96 -19.43 14.82
C HIS A 24 -11.49 -18.14 15.46
N GLU A 25 -11.29 -16.99 14.79
CA GLU A 25 -11.77 -15.69 15.24
C GLU A 25 -13.27 -15.47 14.93
N GLY A 26 -13.94 -16.42 14.27
CA GLY A 26 -15.38 -16.39 14.03
C GLY A 26 -15.83 -15.52 12.86
N HIS A 27 -14.93 -15.14 11.94
CA HIS A 27 -15.28 -14.32 10.77
C HIS A 27 -16.08 -15.09 9.70
N GLY A 28 -16.11 -16.43 9.79
CA GLY A 28 -16.86 -17.31 8.92
C GLY A 28 -16.14 -18.64 8.69
N THR A 29 -16.56 -19.37 7.66
CA THR A 29 -15.87 -20.60 7.21
C THR A 29 -15.04 -20.32 5.97
N LYS A 30 -14.02 -21.14 5.72
CA LYS A 30 -13.25 -21.14 4.47
C LYS A 30 -14.16 -21.23 3.24
N ALA A 31 -15.25 -22.01 3.31
CA ALA A 31 -16.22 -22.13 2.23
C ALA A 31 -16.97 -20.81 1.98
N SER A 32 -17.39 -20.11 3.04
CA SER A 32 -18.03 -18.80 2.91
C SER A 32 -17.09 -17.74 2.34
N LEU A 33 -15.80 -17.78 2.72
CA LEU A 33 -14.78 -16.87 2.19
C LEU A 33 -14.51 -17.14 0.72
N ALA A 34 -14.41 -18.42 0.31
CA ALA A 34 -14.23 -18.81 -1.09
C ALA A 34 -15.40 -18.31 -1.95
N ALA A 35 -16.63 -18.48 -1.48
CA ALA A 35 -17.83 -18.02 -2.19
C ALA A 35 -17.85 -16.49 -2.40
N LYS A 36 -17.32 -15.70 -1.46
CA LYS A 36 -17.24 -14.24 -1.59
C LYS A 36 -16.27 -13.79 -2.68
N ILE A 37 -15.25 -14.61 -2.98
CA ILE A 37 -14.25 -14.32 -4.01
C ILE A 37 -14.51 -15.09 -5.32
N ASP A 38 -15.69 -15.70 -5.47
CA ASP A 38 -16.08 -16.52 -6.63
C ASP A 38 -15.17 -17.73 -6.88
N GLU A 39 -14.69 -18.35 -5.80
CA GLU A 39 -13.79 -19.52 -5.85
C GLU A 39 -14.34 -20.69 -5.02
N GLU A 40 -13.79 -21.89 -5.22
CA GLU A 40 -14.15 -23.05 -4.39
C GLU A 40 -13.23 -23.19 -3.16
N ALA A 41 -13.76 -23.76 -2.08
CA ALA A 41 -12.98 -24.02 -0.86
C ALA A 41 -11.75 -24.93 -1.10
N ARG A 42 -11.81 -25.76 -2.15
CA ARG A 42 -10.68 -26.60 -2.58
C ARG A 42 -9.51 -25.76 -3.11
N ASP A 43 -9.79 -24.63 -3.74
CA ASP A 43 -8.77 -23.79 -4.38
C ASP A 43 -8.00 -22.99 -3.33
N LEU A 44 -8.69 -22.45 -2.32
CA LEU A 44 -8.03 -21.93 -1.10
C LEU A 44 -7.11 -22.96 -0.45
N THR A 45 -7.53 -24.23 -0.42
CA THR A 45 -6.71 -25.33 0.15
C THR A 45 -5.51 -25.65 -0.73
N ARG A 46 -5.67 -25.64 -2.05
CA ARG A 46 -4.56 -25.85 -3.01
C ARG A 46 -3.51 -24.75 -2.89
N TRP A 47 -3.93 -23.50 -2.78
CA TRP A 47 -3.00 -22.38 -2.60
C TRP A 47 -2.30 -22.43 -1.24
N ALA A 48 -3.02 -22.79 -0.18
CA ALA A 48 -2.43 -22.99 1.15
C ALA A 48 -1.44 -24.18 1.20
N ASN A 49 -1.50 -25.10 0.23
CA ASN A 49 -0.58 -26.23 0.10
C ASN A 49 0.57 -25.96 -0.88
N GLY A 50 0.73 -24.72 -1.36
CA GLY A 50 1.87 -24.36 -2.23
C GLY A 50 1.54 -24.30 -3.71
N THR A 51 0.27 -24.39 -4.13
CA THR A 51 -0.10 -24.09 -5.53
C THR A 51 -0.06 -22.58 -5.76
N THR A 52 0.39 -22.15 -6.94
CA THR A 52 0.41 -20.71 -7.28
C THR A 52 -1.02 -20.16 -7.31
N MET A 53 -1.25 -19.07 -6.57
CA MET A 53 -2.52 -18.34 -6.59
C MET A 53 -2.52 -17.32 -7.75
N PRO A 54 -3.61 -17.18 -8.51
CA PRO A 54 -3.78 -16.08 -9.44
C PRO A 54 -3.78 -14.71 -8.74
N GLY A 55 -3.11 -13.72 -9.32
CA GLY A 55 -2.97 -12.40 -8.70
C GLY A 55 -4.31 -11.65 -8.50
N HIS A 56 -5.27 -11.82 -9.40
CA HIS A 56 -6.60 -11.19 -9.26
C HIS A 56 -7.38 -11.78 -8.07
N THR A 57 -7.29 -13.11 -7.87
CA THR A 57 -7.89 -13.79 -6.73
C THR A 57 -7.27 -13.34 -5.41
N LEU A 58 -5.96 -13.10 -5.38
CA LEU A 58 -5.30 -12.52 -4.19
C LEU A 58 -5.89 -11.15 -3.83
N VAL A 59 -6.12 -10.28 -4.81
CA VAL A 59 -6.72 -8.96 -4.57
C VAL A 59 -8.14 -9.09 -4.00
N MET A 60 -8.96 -9.98 -4.55
CA MET A 60 -10.30 -10.24 -4.04
C MET A 60 -10.27 -10.80 -2.62
N LEU A 61 -9.37 -11.75 -2.36
CA LEU A 61 -9.16 -12.33 -1.02
C LEU A 61 -8.76 -11.27 0.01
N LEU A 62 -7.85 -10.36 -0.34
CA LEU A 62 -7.44 -9.27 0.55
C LEU A 62 -8.58 -8.27 0.83
N GLY A 63 -9.52 -8.11 -0.11
CA GLY A 63 -10.71 -7.27 0.09
C GLY A 63 -11.73 -7.88 1.05
N GLU A 64 -11.82 -9.21 1.11
CA GLU A 64 -12.78 -9.94 1.95
C GLU A 64 -12.24 -10.33 3.32
N LEU A 65 -10.91 -10.39 3.48
CA LEU A 65 -10.27 -10.68 4.75
C LEU A 65 -10.35 -9.50 5.73
N PRO A 66 -10.51 -9.77 7.03
CA PRO A 66 -10.26 -8.77 8.07
C PRO A 66 -8.87 -8.14 7.91
N ARG A 67 -8.77 -6.82 8.12
CA ARG A 67 -7.58 -6.03 7.79
C ARG A 67 -6.29 -6.60 8.40
N HIS A 68 -6.32 -7.02 9.67
CA HIS A 68 -5.14 -7.57 10.34
C HIS A 68 -4.68 -8.91 9.75
N LEU A 69 -5.59 -9.73 9.22
CA LEU A 69 -5.28 -10.99 8.55
C LEU A 69 -4.76 -10.75 7.13
N ALA A 70 -5.35 -9.79 6.44
CA ALA A 70 -4.92 -9.40 5.11
C ALA A 70 -3.51 -8.78 5.15
N ASP A 71 -3.23 -7.92 6.13
CA ASP A 71 -1.88 -7.39 6.39
C ASP A 71 -0.89 -8.51 6.75
N GLU A 72 -1.28 -9.51 7.55
CA GLU A 72 -0.42 -10.68 7.85
C GLU A 72 -0.01 -11.44 6.58
N LEU A 73 -0.91 -11.58 5.62
CA LEU A 73 -0.66 -12.30 4.37
C LEU A 73 0.42 -11.61 3.51
N ILE A 74 0.39 -10.28 3.43
CA ILE A 74 1.22 -9.47 2.51
C ILE A 74 2.41 -8.76 3.17
N ARG A 75 2.49 -8.72 4.51
CA ARG A 75 3.55 -8.00 5.25
C ARG A 75 4.97 -8.25 4.72
N PRO A 76 5.39 -9.48 4.36
CA PRO A 76 6.75 -9.72 3.85
C PRO A 76 7.04 -9.09 2.49
N CYS A 77 6.02 -8.67 1.74
CA CYS A 77 6.18 -7.97 0.47
C CYS A 77 6.47 -6.47 0.64
N GLY A 78 6.53 -5.95 1.88
CA GLY A 78 6.60 -4.52 2.14
C GLY A 78 5.33 -3.77 1.74
N LEU A 79 4.22 -4.50 1.54
CA LEU A 79 2.93 -3.94 1.16
C LEU A 79 2.06 -3.76 2.40
N LYS A 80 1.27 -2.69 2.41
CA LYS A 80 0.29 -2.38 3.45
C LYS A 80 -1.04 -2.04 2.79
N LEU A 81 -2.14 -2.54 3.34
CA LEU A 81 -3.46 -2.15 2.86
C LEU A 81 -3.77 -0.70 3.24
N ILE A 82 -3.99 0.13 2.24
CA ILE A 82 -4.45 1.52 2.40
C ILE A 82 -5.95 1.53 2.12
N SER A 83 -6.74 1.94 3.10
CA SER A 83 -8.18 2.08 2.92
C SER A 83 -8.45 3.30 2.03
N ARG A 84 -9.28 3.12 1.01
CA ARG A 84 -9.67 4.19 0.07
C ARG A 84 -10.44 5.32 0.75
N ASP A 85 -11.18 5.00 1.81
CA ASP A 85 -12.01 5.92 2.57
C ASP A 85 -11.32 6.44 3.84
N ALA A 86 -10.10 5.97 4.12
CA ALA A 86 -9.32 6.53 5.22
C ALA A 86 -8.92 7.98 4.87
N PRO A 87 -8.94 8.89 5.86
CA PRO A 87 -8.38 10.21 5.66
C PRO A 87 -6.94 10.07 5.19
N ALA A 88 -6.56 10.89 4.20
CA ALA A 88 -5.19 10.92 3.72
C ALA A 88 -4.26 11.11 4.91
N ASP A 89 -3.16 10.34 4.91
CA ASP A 89 -2.16 10.42 5.97
C ASP A 89 -1.76 11.89 6.18
N ALA A 90 -1.58 12.32 7.43
CA ALA A 90 -1.15 13.68 7.75
C ALA A 90 0.14 14.05 7.00
N ASN A 91 1.01 13.06 6.75
CA ASN A 91 2.22 13.24 5.96
C ASN A 91 1.93 13.44 4.47
N VAL A 92 0.91 12.76 3.91
CA VAL A 92 0.46 12.95 2.51
C VAL A 92 -0.17 14.33 2.33
N LEU A 93 -1.00 14.77 3.28
CA LEU A 93 -1.61 16.11 3.25
C LEU A 93 -0.56 17.21 3.42
N SER A 94 0.41 17.04 4.32
CA SER A 94 1.52 17.98 4.50
C SER A 94 2.39 18.07 3.26
N ALA A 95 2.71 16.93 2.64
CA ALA A 95 3.44 16.87 1.37
C ALA A 95 2.70 17.59 0.23
N ALA A 96 1.39 17.36 0.10
CA ALA A 96 0.56 18.01 -0.89
C ALA A 96 0.48 19.53 -0.69
N ALA A 97 0.32 19.99 0.56
CA ALA A 97 0.33 21.40 0.91
C ALA A 97 1.69 22.06 0.57
N ALA A 98 2.81 21.43 0.96
CA ALA A 98 4.14 21.95 0.67
C ALA A 98 4.44 22.05 -0.84
N ALA A 99 3.92 21.12 -1.64
CA ALA A 99 4.03 21.15 -3.09
C ALA A 99 3.16 22.26 -3.72
N ALA A 100 1.92 22.41 -3.26
CA ALA A 100 1.02 23.47 -3.72
C ALA A 100 1.54 24.88 -3.38
N ASP A 101 2.05 25.06 -2.16
CA ASP A 101 2.64 26.32 -1.70
C ASP A 101 3.89 26.69 -2.50
N PHE A 102 4.70 25.70 -2.88
CA PHE A 102 5.85 25.93 -3.76
C PHE A 102 5.42 26.35 -5.17
N ALA A 103 4.47 25.62 -5.77
CA ALA A 103 3.96 25.95 -7.09
C ALA A 103 3.34 27.35 -7.15
N SER A 104 2.57 27.74 -6.12
CA SER A 104 1.99 29.07 -6.01
C SER A 104 3.06 30.17 -5.87
N ASP A 105 4.13 29.91 -5.12
CA ASP A 105 5.24 30.85 -4.95
C ASP A 105 5.98 31.11 -6.25
N VAL A 106 6.28 30.03 -7.00
CA VAL A 106 6.91 30.12 -8.32
C VAL A 106 6.03 30.86 -9.31
N ALA A 107 4.73 30.53 -9.36
CA ALA A 107 3.79 31.20 -10.25
C ALA A 107 3.66 32.70 -9.94
N SER A 108 3.63 33.08 -8.66
CA SER A 108 3.55 34.49 -8.23
C SER A 108 4.78 35.28 -8.65
N ARG A 109 5.97 34.68 -8.58
CA ARG A 109 7.22 35.35 -8.99
C ARG A 109 7.40 35.45 -10.50
N LEU A 110 6.78 34.54 -11.25
CA LEU A 110 6.78 34.59 -12.71
C LEU A 110 5.67 35.49 -13.27
N ALA A 111 4.74 35.96 -12.43
CA ALA A 111 3.58 36.75 -12.86
C ALA A 111 3.96 38.10 -13.49
N ASP A 112 5.06 38.71 -13.03
CA ASP A 112 5.55 40.00 -13.52
C ASP A 112 6.43 39.86 -14.78
N GLY A 113 6.65 38.64 -15.27
CA GLY A 113 7.40 38.36 -16.52
C GLY A 113 8.92 38.50 -16.42
N GLU A 114 9.44 39.06 -15.33
CA GLU A 114 10.87 39.13 -15.03
C GLU A 114 11.21 38.23 -13.83
N TYR A 115 12.22 37.38 -13.98
CA TYR A 115 12.70 36.48 -12.93
C TYR A 115 14.13 36.82 -12.56
N CYS A 116 14.33 37.53 -11.45
CA CYS A 116 15.65 38.04 -11.09
C CYS A 116 16.48 37.01 -10.29
N HIS A 117 17.79 37.26 -10.15
CA HIS A 117 18.69 36.38 -9.40
C HIS A 117 18.28 36.20 -7.93
N ARG A 118 17.62 37.18 -7.31
CA ARG A 118 17.08 37.07 -5.94
C ARG A 118 15.87 36.15 -5.88
N ASP A 119 15.00 36.21 -6.89
CA ASP A 119 13.86 35.30 -7.01
C ASP A 119 14.34 33.87 -7.21
N GLN A 120 15.37 33.68 -8.04
CA GLN A 120 16.01 32.39 -8.26
C GLN A 120 16.59 31.79 -6.96
N GLU A 121 17.31 32.59 -6.18
CA GLU A 121 17.90 32.12 -4.92
C GLU A 121 16.82 31.78 -3.88
N ALA A 122 15.79 32.62 -3.74
CA ALA A 122 14.71 32.37 -2.81
C ALA A 122 13.81 31.20 -3.24
N THR A 123 13.60 30.98 -4.54
CA THR A 123 12.92 29.78 -5.06
C THR A 123 13.74 28.53 -4.76
N ARG A 124 15.07 28.58 -4.91
CA ARG A 124 15.95 27.45 -4.59
C ARG A 124 15.89 27.09 -3.11
N GLN A 125 15.89 28.09 -2.21
CA GLN A 125 15.73 27.86 -0.78
C GLN A 125 14.37 27.24 -0.45
N LYS A 126 13.28 27.71 -1.09
CA LYS A 126 11.94 27.15 -0.88
C LYS A 126 11.81 25.73 -1.45
N ALA A 127 12.39 25.46 -2.61
CA ALA A 127 12.49 24.12 -3.18
C ALA A 127 13.21 23.14 -2.22
N GLN A 128 14.31 23.56 -1.59
CA GLN A 128 15.04 22.74 -0.62
C GLN A 128 14.17 22.35 0.59
N ARG A 129 13.35 23.30 1.09
CA ARG A 129 12.41 23.05 2.18
C ARG A 129 11.29 22.10 1.75
N THR A 130 10.70 22.32 0.58
CA THR A 130 9.66 21.43 0.02
C THR A 130 10.20 20.02 -0.19
N ILE A 131 11.43 19.85 -0.71
CA ILE A 131 12.08 18.55 -0.85
C ILE A 131 12.23 17.85 0.50
N THR A 132 12.57 18.58 1.56
CA THR A 132 12.71 18.02 2.90
C THR A 132 11.37 17.55 3.47
N GLU A 133 10.29 18.31 3.26
CA GLU A 133 8.94 17.88 3.66
C GLU A 133 8.44 16.67 2.85
N LEU A 134 8.75 16.62 1.55
CA LEU A 134 8.44 15.46 0.71
C LEU A 134 9.26 14.22 1.09
N ALA A 135 10.50 14.40 1.53
CA ALA A 135 11.34 13.29 2.00
C ALA A 135 10.77 12.63 3.26
N LYS A 136 10.17 13.40 4.18
CA LYS A 136 9.48 12.85 5.36
C LYS A 136 8.31 11.94 4.99
N LEU A 137 7.63 12.20 3.88
CA LEU A 137 6.62 11.29 3.35
C LEU A 137 7.28 10.01 2.81
N GLY A 138 8.38 10.14 2.06
CA GLY A 138 9.13 9.00 1.54
C GLY A 138 9.64 8.04 2.63
N ASP A 139 10.05 8.57 3.79
CA ASP A 139 10.49 7.77 4.94
C ASP A 139 9.33 7.15 5.75
N ALA A 140 8.11 7.63 5.55
CA ALA A 140 6.90 7.17 6.26
C ALA A 140 6.08 6.13 5.47
N LEU A 141 6.41 5.92 4.19
CA LEU A 141 5.80 4.95 3.30
C LEU A 141 6.53 3.59 3.39
#